data_AF-A0AA48GM63-F1
#
_entry.id   AF-A0AA48GM63-F1
#
_cell.length_a   1.000
_cell.length_b   1.000
_cell.length_c   1.000
_cell.angle_alpha   90.00
_cell.angle_beta   90.00
_cell.angle_gamma   90.00
#
_symmetry.space_group_name_H-M   'P 1'
#
loop_
_entity.id
_entity.type
_entity.pdbx_description
1 polymer ?
#
loop_
_entity_poly.entity_id
_entity_poly.type
_entity_poly.pdbx_seq_one_letter_code
_entity_poly.pdbx_strand_id
1 'polypeptide(L)'
;MSNPQSILMEAESLVNGDRQAAYGTPLDNWSRIRDLARATGRPGLSQVTCEDLAILMVLVKLARETASPKRDNAVDGAAYFHILDQVRGQ
;
A
#
# COMPACT_ATOMS: atom_id res chain seq x y z
N MET A 1 1.07 3.46 -31.87
CA MET A 1 1.64 4.01 -30.63
C MET A 1 0.87 3.39 -29.49
N SER A 2 1.52 2.60 -28.62
CA SER A 2 0.87 2.05 -27.43
C SER A 2 0.53 3.20 -26.48
N ASN A 3 -0.73 3.28 -26.07
CA ASN A 3 -1.16 4.24 -25.05
C ASN A 3 -0.36 3.94 -23.75
N PRO A 4 0.20 4.93 -23.05
CA PRO A 4 0.86 4.67 -21.77
C PRO A 4 -0.14 4.00 -20.82
N GLN A 5 0.30 2.91 -20.17
CA GLN A 5 -0.52 2.16 -19.21
C GLN A 5 -1.11 3.11 -18.16
N SER A 6 -2.39 2.94 -17.83
CA SER A 6 -3.01 3.76 -16.78
C SER A 6 -2.35 3.47 -15.43
N ILE A 7 -2.35 4.44 -14.51
CA ILE A 7 -1.82 4.21 -13.15
C ILE A 7 -2.57 3.12 -12.42
N LEU A 8 -3.85 2.90 -12.76
CA LEU A 8 -4.71 1.89 -12.14
C LEU A 8 -4.30 0.48 -12.58
N MET A 9 -4.08 0.28 -13.88
CA MET A 9 -3.59 -1.01 -14.40
C MET A 9 -2.18 -1.33 -13.88
N GLU A 10 -1.34 -0.31 -13.76
CA GLU A 10 0.00 -0.47 -13.19
C GLU A 10 -0.05 -0.83 -11.70
N ALA A 11 -0.86 -0.12 -10.92
CA ALA A 11 -1.08 -0.42 -9.51
C ALA A 11 -1.64 -1.83 -9.31
N GLU A 12 -2.62 -2.24 -10.11
CA GLU A 12 -3.20 -3.58 -10.07
C GLU A 12 -2.15 -4.65 -10.36
N SER A 13 -1.32 -4.47 -11.40
CA SER A 13 -0.22 -5.38 -11.72
C SER A 13 0.82 -5.46 -10.58
N LEU A 14 1.11 -4.34 -9.91
CA LEU A 14 2.08 -4.32 -8.81
C LEU A 14 1.55 -5.07 -7.59
N VAL A 15 0.26 -4.95 -7.27
CA VAL A 15 -0.33 -5.59 -6.09
C VAL A 15 -0.61 -7.06 -6.35
N ASN A 16 -1.26 -7.40 -7.46
CA ASN A 16 -1.74 -8.75 -7.76
C ASN A 16 -0.72 -9.59 -8.57
N GLY A 17 0.34 -8.99 -9.10
CA GLY A 17 1.40 -9.67 -9.85
C GLY A 17 2.57 -10.07 -8.97
N ASP A 18 3.75 -9.49 -9.23
CA ASP A 18 5.02 -9.88 -8.62
C ASP A 18 4.99 -9.88 -7.08
N ARG A 19 4.26 -8.95 -6.46
CA ARG A 19 4.19 -8.85 -4.98
C ARG A 19 3.33 -9.94 -4.35
N GLN A 20 2.20 -10.30 -4.97
CA GLN A 20 1.36 -11.40 -4.50
C GLN A 20 2.15 -12.71 -4.49
N ALA A 21 2.92 -12.96 -5.56
CA ALA A 21 3.77 -14.14 -5.67
C ALA A 21 4.89 -14.18 -4.61
N ALA A 22 5.44 -13.03 -4.23
CA ALA A 22 6.54 -12.93 -3.29
C ALA A 22 6.13 -12.90 -1.81
N TYR A 23 5.01 -12.25 -1.45
CA TYR A 23 4.66 -11.93 -0.06
C TYR A 23 3.38 -12.61 0.46
N GLY A 24 2.68 -13.36 -0.39
CA GLY A 24 1.37 -13.93 -0.09
C GLY A 24 0.25 -12.92 -0.29
N THR A 25 -0.94 -13.21 0.25
CA THR A 25 -2.09 -12.32 0.08
C THR A 25 -1.82 -10.95 0.72
N PRO A 26 -2.47 -9.87 0.25
CA PRO A 26 -2.33 -8.55 0.85
C PRO A 26 -2.70 -8.60 2.33
N LEU A 27 -3.78 -9.31 2.70
CA LEU A 27 -4.16 -9.47 4.10
C LEU A 27 -3.07 -10.13 4.94
N ASP A 28 -2.41 -11.18 4.44
CA ASP A 28 -1.33 -11.85 5.15
C ASP A 28 -0.12 -10.93 5.35
N ASN A 29 0.32 -10.28 4.27
CA ASN A 29 1.47 -9.39 4.32
C ASN A 29 1.23 -8.20 5.26
N TRP A 30 0.07 -7.57 5.15
CA TRP A 30 -0.28 -6.41 5.97
C TRP A 30 -0.55 -6.77 7.43
N SER A 31 -1.07 -7.97 7.72
CA SER A 31 -1.16 -8.48 9.09
C SER A 31 0.22 -8.66 9.72
N ARG A 32 1.22 -9.15 8.98
CA ARG A 32 2.60 -9.24 9.48
C ARG A 32 3.19 -7.87 9.77
N ILE A 33 2.99 -6.89 8.89
CA ILE A 33 3.46 -5.51 9.11
C ILE A 33 2.81 -4.91 10.36
N ARG A 34 1.49 -5.09 10.54
CA ARG A 34 0.76 -4.67 11.74
C ARG A 34 1.37 -5.27 13.01
N ASP A 35 1.62 -6.57 13.00
CA ASP A 35 2.13 -7.27 14.18
C ASP A 35 3.57 -6.84 14.50
N LEU A 36 4.40 -6.62 13.48
CA LEU A 36 5.73 -6.04 13.64
C LEU A 36 5.68 -4.60 14.18
N ALA A 37 4.76 -3.77 13.68
CA ALA A 37 4.58 -2.39 14.17
C ALA A 37 4.19 -2.38 15.66
N ARG A 38 3.25 -3.25 16.06
CA ARG A 38 2.84 -3.44 17.46
C ARG A 38 3.99 -3.94 18.33
N ALA A 39 4.79 -4.88 17.81
CA ALA A 39 5.92 -5.47 18.54
C ALA A 39 7.05 -4.47 18.87
N THR A 40 7.11 -3.32 18.18
CA THR A 40 8.07 -2.26 18.52
C THR A 40 7.85 -1.67 19.92
N GLY A 41 6.67 -1.87 20.52
CA GLY A 41 6.33 -1.34 21.84
C GLY A 41 6.23 0.19 21.88
N ARG A 42 6.24 0.87 20.72
CA ARG A 42 6.13 2.33 20.69
C ARG A 42 4.73 2.78 21.12
N PRO A 43 4.63 3.81 21.97
CA PRO A 43 3.34 4.40 22.32
C PRO A 43 2.52 4.75 21.07
N GLY A 44 1.25 4.38 21.08
CA GLY A 44 0.32 4.63 19.97
C GLY A 44 0.29 3.55 18.87
N LEU A 45 1.23 2.59 18.84
CA LEU A 45 1.22 1.53 17.83
C LEU A 45 0.52 0.23 18.29
N SER A 46 0.21 0.07 19.58
CA SER A 46 -0.37 -1.17 20.11
C SER A 46 -1.73 -1.54 19.52
N GLN A 47 -2.49 -0.55 19.01
CA GLN A 47 -3.83 -0.73 18.44
C GLN A 47 -3.88 -0.52 16.93
N VAL A 48 -2.75 -0.23 16.27
CA VAL A 48 -2.73 0.04 14.83
C VAL A 48 -3.33 -1.12 14.04
N THR A 49 -4.13 -0.83 13.03
CA THR A 49 -4.77 -1.81 12.15
C THR A 49 -4.03 -1.92 10.80
N CYS A 50 -4.42 -2.89 9.97
CA CYS A 50 -3.86 -3.00 8.61
C CYS A 50 -4.27 -1.79 7.75
N GLU A 51 -5.50 -1.34 7.95
CA GLU A 51 -6.12 -0.19 7.31
C GLU A 51 -5.39 1.11 7.65
N ASP A 52 -5.07 1.32 8.94
CA ASP A 52 -4.29 2.48 9.39
C ASP A 52 -2.93 2.53 8.69
N LEU A 53 -2.26 1.39 8.56
CA LEU A 53 -0.98 1.29 7.88
C LEU A 53 -1.12 1.54 6.37
N ALA A 54 -2.17 1.04 5.73
CA ALA A 54 -2.39 1.26 4.30
C ALA A 54 -2.65 2.74 4.00
N ILE A 55 -3.48 3.38 4.82
CA ILE A 55 -3.73 4.83 4.76
C ILE A 55 -2.44 5.61 5.04
N LEU A 56 -1.64 5.21 6.03
CA LEU A 56 -0.34 5.84 6.30
C LEU A 56 0.56 5.81 5.06
N MET A 57 0.59 4.70 4.33
CA MET A 57 1.39 4.62 3.10
C MET A 57 0.86 5.51 1.97
N VAL A 58 -0.46 5.73 1.88
CA VAL A 58 -1.03 6.77 1.00
C VAL A 58 -0.52 8.16 1.40
N LEU A 59 -0.54 8.48 2.70
CA LEU A 59 -0.03 9.77 3.20
C LEU A 59 1.45 9.98 2.85
N VAL A 60 2.27 8.92 2.96
CA VAL A 60 3.68 8.97 2.53
C VAL A 60 3.80 9.32 1.04
N LYS A 61 2.94 8.77 0.18
CA LYS A 61 2.97 9.07 -1.25
C LYS A 61 2.46 10.48 -1.56
N LEU A 62 1.44 10.94 -0.85
CA LEU A 62 0.99 12.33 -0.96
C LEU A 62 2.08 13.32 -0.53
N ALA A 63 2.77 13.06 0.58
CA ALA A 63 3.89 13.88 1.04
C ALA A 63 5.06 13.89 0.06
N ARG A 64 5.35 12.76 -0.59
CA ARG A 64 6.36 12.68 -1.65
C ARG A 64 5.94 13.43 -2.91
N GLU A 65 4.66 13.37 -3.27
CA GLU A 65 4.13 14.10 -4.42
C GLU A 65 4.21 15.61 -4.23
N THR A 66 3.93 16.12 -3.02
CA THR A 66 4.06 17.56 -2.75
C THR A 66 5.51 18.03 -2.71
N ALA A 67 6.45 17.17 -2.32
CA ALA A 67 7.88 17.51 -2.25
C ALA A 67 8.63 17.34 -3.59
N SER A 68 8.34 16.27 -4.34
CA SER A 68 8.97 15.92 -5.61
C SER A 68 8.02 15.09 -6.46
N PRO A 69 7.18 15.75 -7.30
CA PRO A 69 6.19 15.08 -8.13
C PRO A 69 6.81 14.04 -9.06
N LYS A 70 6.28 12.82 -9.03
CA LYS A 70 6.72 11.71 -9.87
C LYS A 70 5.58 10.73 -10.11
N ARG A 71 5.56 10.09 -11.28
CA ARG A 71 4.52 9.12 -11.64
C ARG A 71 4.42 7.97 -10.62
N ASP A 72 5.54 7.50 -10.07
CA ASP A 72 5.56 6.41 -9.08
C ASP A 72 4.76 6.77 -7.82
N ASN A 73 4.74 8.04 -7.41
CA ASN A 73 3.94 8.46 -6.26
C ASN A 73 2.44 8.24 -6.51
N ALA A 74 1.95 8.60 -7.70
CA ALA A 74 0.55 8.40 -8.08
C ALA A 74 0.19 6.92 -8.23
N VAL A 75 1.07 6.13 -8.87
CA VAL A 75 0.89 4.69 -9.03
C VAL A 75 0.88 3.98 -7.67
N ASP A 76 1.85 4.27 -6.81
CA ASP A 76 1.90 3.68 -5.47
C ASP A 76 0.72 4.13 -4.60
N GLY A 77 0.28 5.39 -4.71
CA GLY A 77 -0.91 5.88 -4.02
C GLY A 77 -2.15 5.07 -4.39
N ALA A 78 -2.35 4.82 -5.69
CA ALA A 78 -3.43 3.96 -6.18
C ALA A 78 -3.27 2.50 -5.68
N ALA A 79 -2.04 1.97 -5.68
CA ALA A 79 -1.76 0.63 -5.18
C ALA A 79 -2.07 0.48 -3.68
N TYR A 80 -1.77 1.47 -2.85
CA TYR A 80 -2.11 1.41 -1.42
C TYR A 80 -3.61 1.54 -1.16
N PHE A 81 -4.36 2.25 -2.00
CA PHE A 81 -5.83 2.22 -1.94
C PHE A 81 -6.41 0.87 -2.35
N HIS A 82 -5.86 0.24 -3.39
CA HIS A 82 -6.27 -1.11 -3.78
C HIS A 82 -5.99 -2.14 -2.67
N ILE A 83 -4.83 -2.04 -2.03
CA ILE A 83 -4.52 -2.84 -0.84
C ILE A 83 -5.52 -2.58 0.29
N LEU A 84 -5.86 -1.31 0.56
CA LEU A 84 -6.84 -0.93 1.59
C LEU A 84 -8.20 -1.60 1.34
N ASP A 85 -8.63 -1.66 0.08
CA ASP A 85 -9.85 -2.34 -0.33
C ASP A 85 -9.77 -3.85 -0.04
N GLN A 86 -8.66 -4.49 -0.43
CA GLN A 86 -8.43 -5.92 -0.20
C GLN A 86 -8.36 -6.29 1.29
N VAL A 87 -7.75 -5.47 2.15
CA VAL A 87 -7.73 -5.74 3.60
C VAL A 87 -9.09 -5.54 4.24
N ARG A 88 -9.97 -4.70 3.68
CA ARG A 88 -11.36 -4.55 4.12
C ARG A 88 -12.25 -5.70 3.67
N GLY A 89 -11.77 -6.53 2.73
CA GLY A 89 -12.47 -7.72 2.25
C GLY A 89 -13.68 -7.42 1.35
N GLN A 90 -13.63 -6.32 0.59
CA GLN A 90 -14.60 -6.04 -0.49
C GLN A 90 -14.16 -6.71 -1.80
#